data_AF-A0A932X3B3-F1
#
_entry.id   AF-A0A932X3B3-F1
#
_cell.length_a   1.000
_cell.length_b   1.000
_cell.length_c   1.000
_cell.angle_alpha   90.00
_cell.angle_beta   90.00
_cell.angle_gamma   90.00
#
_symmetry.space_group_name_H-M   'P 1'
#
loop_
_entity.id
_entity.type
_entity.pdbx_description
1 polymer ?
#
loop_
_entity_poly.entity_id
_entity_poly.type
_entity_poly.pdbx_seq_one_letter_code
_entity_poly.pdbx_strand_id
1 'polypeptide(L)'
;MSSRDLQSVYGAEANPTGDPIGGGAGYRRVVRRGDVTVANAGALLAALEAARAGQVVYVASGSETDLVGHVGIAVPAGVTLAGDRGVDGSPGPLLQNRKMPDRAFLLSAGEGARITGLRIKGSDPDFPDIDYDVKPRSWCGVIRTAGANVEVDNCELSNVHHSGVSASHPNTHVHHCFIHDVHAYPVCVGGMAQPTLIEANLIYWIWHTVAGTGQPGTGYEARYNIAVRQKPPKSWGERHRTHGWDMHEFRSAFLATPRRLLAGDRILIHHNTMQNTGPARSGLIRGVPRDLAQVYNNWFSESDPGLGVRQVEPKGNVWVYNNVYGPEMKQVPIGEDTTARILLKRPEPTGEPARVSGKLALDFEVSVLEGLQVKRVTARVDDRELYAGERAPGPDEVVLDTRELANGIHELFIAVEDNRGVTGAQAVTLAVEN
;
A
#
# COMPACT_ATOMS: atom_id res chain seq x y z
N MET A 1 5.49 18.01 -18.20
CA MET A 1 4.20 17.53 -18.73
C MET A 1 3.07 18.29 -18.03
N SER A 2 2.02 18.70 -18.75
CA SER A 2 0.85 19.33 -18.13
C SER A 2 -0.08 18.25 -17.53
N SER A 3 -1.02 18.61 -16.65
CA SER A 3 -1.98 17.64 -16.09
C SER A 3 -2.87 16.94 -17.15
N ARG A 4 -3.10 17.58 -18.31
CA ARG A 4 -3.77 16.97 -19.46
C ARG A 4 -2.93 15.92 -20.19
N ASP A 5 -1.62 16.05 -20.11
CA ASP A 5 -0.64 15.16 -20.78
C ASP A 5 -0.54 13.81 -20.04
N LEU A 6 -0.71 13.83 -18.72
CA LEU A 6 -0.71 12.64 -17.87
C LEU A 6 -1.91 11.70 -18.12
N GLN A 7 -3.04 12.21 -18.64
CA GLN A 7 -4.20 11.36 -18.90
C GLN A 7 -4.02 10.39 -20.08
N SER A 8 -3.07 10.68 -20.99
CA SER A 8 -2.80 9.90 -22.21
C SER A 8 -1.50 9.11 -22.20
N VAL A 9 -0.73 9.16 -21.10
CA VAL A 9 0.50 8.37 -20.93
C VAL A 9 0.26 7.22 -19.96
N TYR A 10 1.00 6.14 -20.16
CA TYR A 10 0.81 4.90 -19.42
C TYR A 10 2.13 4.37 -18.90
N GLY A 11 2.07 3.68 -17.76
CA GLY A 11 3.23 3.02 -17.20
C GLY A 11 4.26 3.98 -16.60
N ALA A 12 5.32 3.38 -16.07
CA ALA A 12 6.32 4.05 -15.26
C ALA A 12 7.13 5.12 -16.01
N GLU A 13 7.27 4.98 -17.34
CA GLU A 13 7.98 5.96 -18.18
C GLU A 13 7.29 7.34 -18.21
N ALA A 14 6.03 7.42 -17.77
CA ALA A 14 5.35 8.70 -17.52
C ALA A 14 5.91 9.46 -16.30
N ASN A 15 6.91 8.92 -15.61
CA ASN A 15 7.53 9.50 -14.41
C ASN A 15 7.90 10.99 -14.64
N PRO A 16 7.22 11.92 -13.96
CA PRO A 16 7.46 13.35 -14.13
C PRO A 16 8.60 13.86 -13.26
N THR A 17 9.20 13.02 -12.39
CA THR A 17 10.24 13.48 -11.45
C THR A 17 11.49 13.91 -12.23
N GLY A 18 11.79 13.27 -13.36
CA GLY A 18 13.04 13.46 -14.10
C GLY A 18 14.25 12.78 -13.45
N ASP A 19 14.01 11.98 -12.41
CA ASP A 19 15.00 11.14 -11.75
C ASP A 19 14.80 9.66 -12.17
N PRO A 20 15.86 8.83 -12.14
CA PRO A 20 15.79 7.43 -12.57
C PRO A 20 14.88 6.60 -11.65
N ILE A 21 14.05 5.75 -12.25
CA ILE A 21 13.25 4.77 -11.51
C ILE A 21 14.21 3.79 -10.82
N GLY A 22 14.05 3.62 -9.50
CA GLY A 22 14.94 2.81 -8.67
C GLY A 22 16.18 3.53 -8.12
N GLY A 23 16.35 4.81 -8.48
CA GLY A 23 17.46 5.66 -8.01
C GLY A 23 18.79 5.32 -8.67
N GLY A 24 19.87 5.47 -7.93
CA GLY A 24 21.23 5.24 -8.41
C GLY A 24 21.75 6.36 -9.30
N ALA A 25 22.54 5.99 -10.32
CA ALA A 25 23.19 6.96 -11.19
C ALA A 25 22.17 7.87 -11.89
N GLY A 26 22.36 9.19 -11.79
CA GLY A 26 21.45 10.20 -12.34
C GLY A 26 20.40 10.70 -11.34
N TYR A 27 20.25 10.09 -10.17
CA TYR A 27 19.41 10.62 -9.10
C TYR A 27 19.96 11.95 -8.59
N ARG A 28 19.13 13.01 -8.57
CA ARG A 28 19.62 14.38 -8.32
C ARG A 28 19.68 14.78 -6.85
N ARG A 29 18.85 14.20 -5.99
CA ARG A 29 18.77 14.53 -4.55
C ARG A 29 19.81 13.80 -3.69
N VAL A 30 20.93 13.42 -4.27
CA VAL A 30 22.05 12.77 -3.57
C VAL A 30 22.64 13.65 -2.48
N VAL A 31 23.09 13.02 -1.39
CA VAL A 31 23.85 13.64 -0.32
C VAL A 31 25.33 13.35 -0.55
N ARG A 32 26.19 14.36 -0.43
CA ARG A 32 27.65 14.22 -0.70
C ARG A 32 28.53 14.35 0.53
N ARG A 33 27.97 14.85 1.64
CA ARG A 33 28.64 15.04 2.92
C ARG A 33 27.60 15.08 4.03
N GLY A 34 28.02 14.82 5.26
CA GLY A 34 27.20 15.06 6.45
C GLY A 34 27.95 15.84 7.51
N ASP A 35 27.24 16.13 8.60
CA ASP A 35 27.82 16.77 9.80
C ASP A 35 28.76 15.81 10.54
N VAL A 36 28.47 14.51 10.46
CA VAL A 36 29.32 13.43 11.00
C VAL A 36 29.46 12.35 9.94
N THR A 37 30.71 11.95 9.65
CA THR A 37 31.01 10.83 8.75
C THR A 37 31.41 9.59 9.55
N VAL A 38 30.79 8.45 9.25
CA VAL A 38 30.99 7.17 9.95
C VAL A 38 31.35 6.06 8.96
N ALA A 39 32.14 5.08 9.39
CA ALA A 39 32.59 3.99 8.50
C ALA A 39 32.49 2.59 9.15
N ASN A 40 31.92 2.49 10.35
CA ASN A 40 31.75 1.23 11.07
C ASN A 40 30.56 1.31 12.05
N ALA A 41 30.18 0.17 12.62
CA ALA A 41 28.99 0.03 13.47
C ALA A 41 29.05 0.91 14.72
N GLY A 42 30.16 0.89 15.46
CA GLY A 42 30.29 1.68 16.69
C GLY A 42 30.16 3.18 16.44
N ALA A 43 30.83 3.68 15.38
CA ALA A 43 30.74 5.07 14.99
C ALA A 43 29.32 5.45 14.52
N LEU A 44 28.66 4.58 13.74
CA LEU A 44 27.29 4.81 13.28
C LEU A 44 26.31 4.91 14.46
N LEU A 45 26.37 3.96 15.40
CA LEU A 45 25.48 3.94 16.56
C LEU A 45 25.68 5.18 17.44
N ALA A 46 26.94 5.52 17.75
CA ALA A 46 27.25 6.70 18.54
C ALA A 46 26.83 8.01 17.85
N ALA A 47 27.02 8.11 16.52
CA ALA A 47 26.62 9.28 15.76
C ALA A 47 25.10 9.45 15.73
N LEU A 48 24.34 8.36 15.53
CA LEU A 48 22.88 8.41 15.54
C LEU A 48 22.32 8.72 16.94
N GLU A 49 22.94 8.22 18.00
CA GLU A 49 22.55 8.56 19.38
C GLU A 49 22.78 10.04 19.71
N ALA A 50 23.83 10.65 19.17
CA ALA A 50 24.17 12.06 19.39
C ALA A 50 23.47 13.03 18.43
N ALA A 51 22.96 12.55 17.29
CA ALA A 51 22.42 13.38 16.22
C ALA A 51 21.14 14.10 16.64
N ARG A 52 20.99 15.34 16.14
CA ARG A 52 19.84 16.20 16.35
C ARG A 52 19.14 16.50 15.03
N ALA A 53 17.87 16.86 15.11
CA ALA A 53 17.08 17.27 13.95
C ALA A 53 17.84 18.28 13.06
N GLY A 54 17.80 18.06 11.75
CA GLY A 54 18.53 18.84 10.74
C GLY A 54 19.93 18.33 10.43
N GLN A 55 20.50 17.44 11.26
CA GLN A 55 21.83 16.89 11.01
C GLN A 55 21.82 15.69 10.06
N VAL A 56 22.94 15.50 9.38
CA VAL A 56 23.20 14.39 8.47
C VAL A 56 24.30 13.51 9.06
N VAL A 57 23.96 12.25 9.35
CA VAL A 57 24.93 11.17 9.61
C VAL A 57 25.25 10.51 8.28
N TYR A 58 26.48 10.69 7.81
CA TYR A 58 26.94 10.23 6.50
C TYR A 58 27.78 8.97 6.62
N VAL A 59 27.34 7.89 6.00
CA VAL A 59 28.07 6.63 5.93
C VAL A 59 29.09 6.72 4.80
N ALA A 60 30.36 6.52 5.12
CA ALA A 60 31.47 6.73 4.21
C ALA A 60 31.37 5.83 2.98
N SER A 61 31.68 6.41 1.81
CA SER A 61 31.71 5.71 0.52
C SER A 61 32.53 4.43 0.58
N GLY A 62 32.00 3.36 -0.03
CA GLY A 62 32.64 2.04 -0.07
C GLY A 62 32.70 1.30 1.28
N SER A 63 32.19 1.86 2.37
CA SER A 63 32.15 1.14 3.65
C SER A 63 31.14 -0.01 3.62
N GLU A 64 31.50 -1.10 4.29
CA GLU A 64 30.61 -2.22 4.60
C GLU A 64 30.53 -2.37 6.11
N THR A 65 29.37 -2.07 6.67
CA THR A 65 29.13 -2.09 8.11
C THR A 65 28.29 -3.30 8.48
N ASP A 66 28.88 -4.23 9.23
CA ASP A 66 28.15 -5.34 9.86
C ASP A 66 27.47 -4.87 11.14
N LEU A 67 26.16 -5.08 11.21
CA LEU A 67 25.26 -4.70 12.29
C LEU A 67 24.68 -5.92 13.01
N VAL A 68 25.26 -7.12 12.85
CA VAL A 68 24.90 -8.29 13.65
C VAL A 68 24.89 -7.93 15.15
N GLY A 69 23.82 -8.32 15.84
CA GLY A 69 23.61 -7.96 17.25
C GLY A 69 22.87 -6.63 17.46
N HIS A 70 22.65 -5.83 16.42
CA HIS A 70 21.95 -4.55 16.48
C HIS A 70 20.66 -4.57 15.66
N VAL A 71 19.54 -4.20 16.30
CA VAL A 71 18.23 -4.02 15.67
C VAL A 71 17.55 -2.81 16.29
N GLY A 72 16.57 -2.24 15.59
CA GLY A 72 15.84 -1.07 16.04
C GLY A 72 16.75 0.16 16.16
N ILE A 73 17.81 0.25 15.35
CA ILE A 73 18.73 1.38 15.35
C ILE A 73 17.92 2.63 14.99
N ALA A 74 17.81 3.54 15.94
CA ALA A 74 17.02 4.75 15.76
C ALA A 74 17.72 5.70 14.78
N VAL A 75 17.00 6.12 13.75
CA VAL A 75 17.32 7.37 13.02
C VAL A 75 16.46 8.45 13.67
N PRO A 76 17.04 9.38 14.46
CA PRO A 76 16.24 10.31 15.24
C PRO A 76 15.34 11.20 14.38
N ALA A 77 14.34 11.81 15.03
CA ALA A 77 13.43 12.73 14.35
C ALA A 77 14.21 13.87 13.66
N GLY A 78 13.86 14.15 12.40
CA GLY A 78 14.49 15.17 11.56
C GLY A 78 15.94 14.90 11.16
N VAL A 79 16.51 13.72 11.47
CA VAL A 79 17.89 13.36 11.08
C VAL A 79 17.89 12.70 9.70
N THR A 80 18.90 13.02 8.90
CA THR A 80 19.19 12.29 7.66
C THR A 80 20.28 11.25 7.89
N LEU A 81 20.00 9.98 7.63
CA LEU A 81 21.02 8.94 7.48
C LEU A 81 21.31 8.75 5.99
N ALA A 82 22.53 9.06 5.56
CA ALA A 82 22.88 9.17 4.14
C ALA A 82 24.08 8.32 3.73
N GLY A 83 24.10 7.88 2.47
CA GLY A 83 25.28 7.40 1.76
C GLY A 83 25.37 8.01 0.37
N ASP A 84 26.30 7.51 -0.44
CA ASP A 84 26.67 8.10 -1.74
C ASP A 84 26.13 7.33 -2.96
N ARG A 85 25.16 6.42 -2.81
CA ARG A 85 24.59 5.67 -3.96
C ARG A 85 24.17 6.62 -5.08
N GLY A 86 24.69 6.39 -6.29
CA GLY A 86 24.43 7.21 -7.47
C GLY A 86 25.38 8.39 -7.69
N VAL A 87 26.20 8.77 -6.70
CA VAL A 87 27.25 9.80 -6.86
C VAL A 87 28.39 9.22 -7.67
N ASP A 88 28.67 9.78 -8.84
CA ASP A 88 29.79 9.37 -9.72
C ASP A 88 29.83 7.84 -9.99
N GLY A 89 28.64 7.23 -10.08
CA GLY A 89 28.49 5.78 -10.29
C GLY A 89 28.67 4.92 -9.03
N SER A 90 28.83 5.52 -7.86
CA SER A 90 28.97 4.79 -6.60
C SER A 90 27.74 3.90 -6.33
N PRO A 91 27.95 2.63 -5.91
CA PRO A 91 26.86 1.76 -5.50
C PRO A 91 26.27 2.14 -4.13
N GLY A 92 26.92 3.02 -3.37
CA GLY A 92 26.57 3.34 -1.99
C GLY A 92 27.19 2.39 -0.96
N PRO A 93 27.36 2.85 0.30
CA PRO A 93 27.84 2.01 1.37
C PRO A 93 26.81 0.94 1.74
N LEU A 94 27.30 -0.18 2.26
CA LEU A 94 26.50 -1.32 2.66
C LEU A 94 26.30 -1.35 4.18
N LEU A 95 25.06 -1.33 4.63
CA LEU A 95 24.66 -1.70 5.99
C LEU A 95 24.08 -3.12 5.93
N GLN A 96 24.61 -4.07 6.69
CA GLN A 96 24.12 -5.44 6.66
C GLN A 96 23.87 -5.99 8.06
N ASN A 97 22.80 -6.76 8.23
CA ASN A 97 22.59 -7.58 9.42
C ASN A 97 22.10 -8.97 9.01
N ARG A 98 22.97 -9.98 9.13
CA ARG A 98 22.71 -11.35 8.68
C ARG A 98 21.90 -12.19 9.68
N LYS A 99 21.65 -11.67 10.88
CA LYS A 99 20.96 -12.40 11.96
C LYS A 99 20.16 -11.44 12.82
N MET A 100 18.86 -11.37 12.55
CA MET A 100 17.91 -10.61 13.35
C MET A 100 16.99 -11.56 14.14
N PRO A 101 16.63 -11.21 15.39
CA PRO A 101 15.56 -11.91 16.09
C PRO A 101 14.22 -11.73 15.36
N ASP A 102 13.29 -12.66 15.54
CA ASP A 102 11.95 -12.58 14.94
C ASP A 102 11.27 -11.23 15.27
N ARG A 103 10.47 -10.73 14.31
CA ARG A 103 9.74 -9.44 14.40
C ARG A 103 10.62 -8.19 14.56
N ALA A 104 11.93 -8.29 14.31
CA ALA A 104 12.83 -7.16 14.38
C ALA A 104 12.94 -6.39 13.06
N PHE A 105 13.26 -5.10 13.18
CA PHE A 105 13.62 -4.25 12.05
C PHE A 105 15.03 -3.72 12.27
N LEU A 106 15.84 -3.59 11.23
CA LEU A 106 17.19 -3.07 11.38
C LEU A 106 17.17 -1.60 11.81
N LEU A 107 16.44 -0.77 11.07
CA LEU A 107 16.32 0.67 11.31
C LEU A 107 14.91 1.06 11.77
N SER A 108 14.84 2.03 12.67
CA SER A 108 13.60 2.66 13.15
C SER A 108 13.65 4.16 12.88
N ALA A 109 12.91 4.62 11.87
CA ALA A 109 12.96 5.99 11.38
C ALA A 109 12.00 6.91 12.15
N GLY A 110 12.52 7.87 12.91
CA GLY A 110 11.73 8.86 13.64
C GLY A 110 11.01 9.85 12.72
N GLU A 111 10.15 10.68 13.30
CA GLU A 111 9.37 11.67 12.55
C GLU A 111 10.26 12.60 11.72
N GLY A 112 9.95 12.80 10.44
CA GLY A 112 10.73 13.67 9.56
C GLY A 112 12.13 13.15 9.22
N ALA A 113 12.48 11.91 9.61
CA ALA A 113 13.76 11.32 9.26
C ALA A 113 13.85 11.00 7.77
N ARG A 114 15.05 11.14 7.20
CA ARG A 114 15.35 10.77 5.81
C ARG A 114 16.42 9.69 5.77
N ILE A 115 16.19 8.62 5.03
CA ILE A 115 17.17 7.54 4.81
C ILE A 115 17.46 7.47 3.32
N THR A 116 18.70 7.78 2.92
CA THR A 116 19.03 7.97 1.51
C THR A 116 20.39 7.45 1.07
N GLY A 117 20.48 6.94 -0.16
CA GLY A 117 21.77 6.66 -0.79
C GLY A 117 22.54 5.47 -0.21
N LEU A 118 21.85 4.52 0.42
CA LEU A 118 22.43 3.36 1.10
C LEU A 118 22.06 2.06 0.38
N ARG A 119 22.91 1.04 0.53
CA ARG A 119 22.51 -0.35 0.35
C ARG A 119 22.28 -0.97 1.72
N ILE A 120 21.10 -1.53 1.96
CA ILE A 120 20.74 -2.10 3.26
C ILE A 120 20.25 -3.52 3.07
N LYS A 121 21.03 -4.46 3.61
CA LYS A 121 20.85 -5.90 3.44
C LYS A 121 20.38 -6.55 4.74
N GLY A 122 19.22 -7.21 4.69
CA GLY A 122 18.60 -7.89 5.82
C GLY A 122 19.20 -9.27 6.15
N SER A 123 18.48 -9.99 6.99
CA SER A 123 18.94 -11.24 7.62
C SER A 123 18.66 -12.51 6.83
N ASP A 124 18.32 -12.39 5.54
CA ASP A 124 17.94 -13.52 4.69
C ASP A 124 18.82 -13.64 3.44
N PRO A 125 20.11 -14.02 3.61
CA PRO A 125 21.06 -14.08 2.50
C PRO A 125 20.74 -15.17 1.47
N ASP A 126 20.01 -16.21 1.87
CA ASP A 126 19.69 -17.38 1.03
C ASP A 126 18.30 -17.28 0.37
N PHE A 127 17.84 -16.05 0.10
CA PHE A 127 16.51 -15.75 -0.49
C PHE A 127 16.08 -16.72 -1.63
N PRO A 128 16.91 -17.04 -2.64
CA PRO A 128 16.49 -17.93 -3.73
C PRO A 128 16.28 -19.39 -3.32
N ASP A 129 17.01 -19.85 -2.31
CA ASP A 129 17.11 -21.24 -1.89
C ASP A 129 16.58 -21.48 -0.46
N ILE A 130 15.84 -20.52 0.09
CA ILE A 130 15.25 -20.66 1.43
C ILE A 130 14.36 -21.90 1.48
N ASP A 131 14.59 -22.74 2.48
CA ASP A 131 13.72 -23.85 2.83
C ASP A 131 12.92 -23.51 4.09
N TYR A 132 11.61 -23.33 3.92
CA TYR A 132 10.70 -22.98 5.01
C TYR A 132 10.39 -24.15 5.95
N ASP A 133 10.68 -25.38 5.54
CA ASP A 133 10.56 -26.55 6.43
C ASP A 133 11.73 -26.59 7.42
N VAL A 134 12.86 -25.95 7.08
CA VAL A 134 14.08 -25.90 7.92
C VAL A 134 14.24 -24.55 8.63
N LYS A 135 13.91 -23.44 7.96
CA LYS A 135 14.02 -22.08 8.50
C LYS A 135 12.61 -21.50 8.71
N PRO A 136 12.11 -21.40 9.96
CA PRO A 136 10.77 -20.88 10.20
C PRO A 136 10.65 -19.45 9.68
N ARG A 137 9.42 -19.06 9.28
CA ARG A 137 9.11 -17.70 8.87
C ARG A 137 9.54 -16.71 9.96
N SER A 138 10.45 -15.80 9.63
CA SER A 138 10.89 -14.72 10.51
C SER A 138 10.28 -13.40 10.05
N TRP A 139 9.59 -12.67 10.90
CA TRP A 139 8.93 -11.42 10.53
C TRP A 139 9.90 -10.23 10.56
N CYS A 140 11.08 -10.39 9.97
CA CYS A 140 12.11 -9.35 10.02
C CYS A 140 11.97 -8.35 8.87
N GLY A 141 12.29 -7.08 9.10
CA GLY A 141 12.28 -6.03 8.06
C GLY A 141 13.54 -5.15 8.09
N VAL A 142 13.70 -4.30 7.08
CA VAL A 142 14.85 -3.40 6.99
C VAL A 142 14.56 -2.07 7.68
N ILE A 143 13.56 -1.31 7.20
CA ILE A 143 13.16 -0.03 7.78
C ILE A 143 11.72 -0.14 8.31
N ARG A 144 11.50 0.35 9.52
CA ARG A 144 10.16 0.65 10.05
C ARG A 144 10.06 2.12 10.38
N THR A 145 8.95 2.74 10.00
CA THR A 145 8.62 4.11 10.45
C THR A 145 8.21 4.09 11.92
N ALA A 146 8.73 5.03 12.69
CA ALA A 146 8.39 5.29 14.09
C ALA A 146 7.79 6.69 14.30
N GLY A 147 7.60 7.46 13.23
CA GLY A 147 6.92 8.76 13.23
C GLY A 147 6.45 9.12 11.82
N ALA A 148 5.70 10.22 11.71
CA ALA A 148 5.18 10.71 10.43
C ALA A 148 6.27 11.35 9.56
N ASN A 149 5.95 11.69 8.31
CA ASN A 149 6.81 12.48 7.42
C ASN A 149 8.17 11.82 7.13
N VAL A 150 8.27 10.48 7.19
CA VAL A 150 9.50 9.74 6.90
C VAL A 150 9.73 9.65 5.40
N GLU A 151 10.96 9.93 4.97
CA GLU A 151 11.39 9.81 3.57
C GLU A 151 12.44 8.70 3.43
N VAL A 152 12.21 7.75 2.51
CA VAL A 152 13.17 6.70 2.16
C VAL A 152 13.40 6.78 0.66
N ASP A 153 14.60 7.20 0.26
CA ASP A 153 14.89 7.49 -1.13
C ASP A 153 16.24 7.00 -1.63
N ASN A 154 16.36 6.64 -2.90
CA ASN A 154 17.65 6.26 -3.51
C ASN A 154 18.37 5.11 -2.77
N CYS A 155 17.63 4.27 -2.05
CA CYS A 155 18.18 3.12 -1.33
C CYS A 155 18.04 1.82 -2.13
N GLU A 156 18.97 0.90 -1.92
CA GLU A 156 18.83 -0.52 -2.29
C GLU A 156 18.45 -1.30 -1.03
N LEU A 157 17.30 -1.96 -1.02
CA LEU A 157 16.80 -2.69 0.14
C LEU A 157 16.61 -4.16 -0.24
N SER A 158 17.31 -5.07 0.44
CA SER A 158 17.34 -6.47 0.00
C SER A 158 17.53 -7.51 1.09
N ASN A 159 17.34 -8.78 0.71
CA ASN A 159 17.60 -10.00 1.51
C ASN A 159 16.89 -9.99 2.86
N VAL A 160 15.58 -9.80 2.85
CA VAL A 160 14.80 -9.74 4.08
C VAL A 160 13.49 -10.51 3.94
N HIS A 161 13.03 -11.11 5.02
CA HIS A 161 11.85 -11.95 4.96
C HIS A 161 10.55 -11.14 4.82
N HIS A 162 10.28 -10.19 5.72
CA HIS A 162 8.98 -9.51 5.73
C HIS A 162 8.94 -8.29 4.82
N SER A 163 9.74 -7.26 5.08
CA SER A 163 9.59 -5.99 4.35
C SER A 163 10.86 -5.16 4.23
N GLY A 164 11.03 -4.53 3.06
CA GLY A 164 12.03 -3.47 2.88
C GLY A 164 11.66 -2.24 3.69
N VAL A 165 10.44 -1.72 3.50
CA VAL A 165 9.88 -0.62 4.30
C VAL A 165 8.53 -1.02 4.90
N SER A 166 8.37 -0.85 6.20
CA SER A 166 7.09 -0.91 6.89
C SER A 166 6.65 0.50 7.29
N ALA A 167 5.69 1.04 6.54
CA ALA A 167 5.11 2.36 6.72
C ALA A 167 3.84 2.24 7.57
N SER A 168 3.92 2.71 8.80
CA SER A 168 2.82 2.66 9.79
C SER A 168 2.37 4.05 10.26
N HIS A 169 2.96 5.11 9.71
CA HIS A 169 2.68 6.49 10.07
C HIS A 169 2.39 7.35 8.82
N PRO A 170 1.57 8.41 8.95
CA PRO A 170 1.24 9.32 7.86
C PRO A 170 2.43 9.95 7.16
N ASN A 171 2.23 10.39 5.92
CA ASN A 171 3.19 11.11 5.10
C ASN A 171 4.52 10.36 4.89
N THR A 172 4.47 9.03 4.83
CA THR A 172 5.66 8.25 4.47
C THR A 172 5.85 8.29 2.95
N HIS A 173 7.05 8.65 2.48
CA HIS A 173 7.40 8.69 1.06
C HIS A 173 8.54 7.72 0.78
N VAL A 174 8.25 6.64 0.06
CA VAL A 174 9.24 5.66 -0.39
C VAL A 174 9.44 5.84 -1.88
N HIS A 175 10.59 6.34 -2.32
CA HIS A 175 10.76 6.69 -3.72
C HIS A 175 12.15 6.47 -4.30
N HIS A 176 12.20 6.16 -5.60
CA HIS A 176 13.46 5.95 -6.31
C HIS A 176 14.36 4.93 -5.59
N CYS A 177 13.77 3.91 -4.94
CA CYS A 177 14.49 2.81 -4.32
C CYS A 177 14.49 1.59 -5.24
N PHE A 178 15.57 0.81 -5.15
CA PHE A 178 15.60 -0.54 -5.71
C PHE A 178 15.33 -1.53 -4.58
N ILE A 179 14.18 -2.23 -4.64
CA ILE A 179 13.76 -3.14 -3.58
C ILE A 179 13.62 -4.53 -4.18
N HIS A 180 14.41 -5.48 -3.71
CA HIS A 180 14.46 -6.84 -4.25
C HIS A 180 14.80 -7.86 -3.17
N ASP A 181 14.68 -9.14 -3.46
CA ASP A 181 14.97 -10.21 -2.50
C ASP A 181 14.23 -10.04 -1.16
N VAL A 182 12.96 -9.63 -1.25
CA VAL A 182 12.03 -9.50 -0.12
C VAL A 182 10.96 -10.58 -0.24
N HIS A 183 10.84 -11.47 0.76
CA HIS A 183 9.91 -12.61 0.61
C HIS A 183 8.44 -12.18 0.57
N ALA A 184 8.00 -11.32 1.49
CA ALA A 184 6.60 -10.94 1.59
C ALA A 184 6.31 -9.60 0.88
N TYR A 185 6.66 -8.47 1.52
CA TYR A 185 6.15 -7.15 1.17
C TYR A 185 7.30 -6.13 1.02
N PRO A 186 7.85 -5.91 -0.19
CA PRO A 186 8.83 -4.85 -0.45
C PRO A 186 8.50 -3.54 0.25
N VAL A 187 7.24 -3.10 0.13
CA VAL A 187 6.64 -2.07 1.00
C VAL A 187 5.35 -2.59 1.62
N CYS A 188 5.21 -2.41 2.94
CA CYS A 188 4.01 -2.70 3.71
C CYS A 188 3.45 -1.38 4.26
N VAL A 189 2.14 -1.19 4.15
CA VAL A 189 1.41 -0.01 4.63
C VAL A 189 0.41 -0.45 5.70
N GLY A 190 0.54 0.05 6.92
CA GLY A 190 -0.33 -0.27 8.05
C GLY A 190 -0.65 0.94 8.90
N GLY A 191 -1.46 0.75 9.96
CA GLY A 191 -1.92 1.87 10.80
C GLY A 191 -2.73 2.91 10.02
N MET A 192 -3.04 4.05 10.62
CA MET A 192 -3.73 5.15 9.92
C MET A 192 -2.75 5.95 9.02
N ALA A 193 -1.92 5.26 8.25
CA ALA A 193 -0.78 5.80 7.51
C ALA A 193 -1.15 6.40 6.15
N GLN A 194 -2.02 7.40 6.14
CA GLN A 194 -2.31 8.17 4.94
C GLN A 194 -1.84 9.63 5.06
N PRO A 195 -1.36 10.22 3.95
CA PRO A 195 -0.96 9.56 2.70
C PRO A 195 0.35 8.77 2.88
N THR A 196 0.43 7.57 2.28
CA THR A 196 1.71 6.89 2.02
C THR A 196 1.95 6.89 0.52
N LEU A 197 3.07 7.47 0.07
CA LEU A 197 3.42 7.60 -1.34
C LEU A 197 4.56 6.63 -1.68
N ILE A 198 4.31 5.75 -2.65
CA ILE A 198 5.29 4.82 -3.23
C ILE A 198 5.53 5.24 -4.67
N GLU A 199 6.66 5.91 -4.94
CA GLU A 199 6.89 6.61 -6.21
C GLU A 199 8.19 6.22 -6.91
N ALA A 200 8.13 5.91 -8.21
CA ALA A 200 9.32 5.72 -9.05
C ALA A 200 10.32 4.68 -8.50
N ASN A 201 9.84 3.65 -7.79
CA ASN A 201 10.68 2.55 -7.32
C ASN A 201 10.82 1.48 -8.41
N LEU A 202 11.95 0.77 -8.37
CA LEU A 202 12.12 -0.51 -9.06
C LEU A 202 11.92 -1.62 -8.01
N ILE A 203 10.84 -2.39 -8.14
CA ILE A 203 10.45 -3.37 -7.13
C ILE A 203 10.43 -4.77 -7.74
N TYR A 204 11.27 -5.65 -7.24
CA TYR A 204 11.22 -7.07 -7.56
C TYR A 204 10.40 -7.79 -6.49
N TRP A 205 9.35 -8.47 -6.91
CA TRP A 205 8.37 -9.05 -6.00
C TRP A 205 8.09 -10.53 -6.30
N ILE A 206 7.79 -11.30 -5.25
CA ILE A 206 7.41 -12.72 -5.36
C ILE A 206 6.07 -13.04 -4.69
N TRP A 207 5.66 -12.27 -3.67
CA TRP A 207 4.40 -12.43 -2.97
C TRP A 207 3.48 -11.23 -3.19
N HIS A 208 3.81 -10.04 -2.67
CA HIS A 208 3.18 -8.76 -3.04
C HIS A 208 4.23 -7.75 -3.46
N THR A 209 3.86 -6.79 -4.29
CA THR A 209 4.66 -5.59 -4.58
C THR A 209 4.52 -4.59 -3.43
N VAL A 210 3.27 -4.30 -3.06
CA VAL A 210 2.88 -3.46 -1.92
C VAL A 210 1.68 -4.12 -1.26
N ALA A 211 1.60 -4.08 0.07
CA ALA A 211 0.46 -4.60 0.82
C ALA A 211 -0.03 -3.59 1.86
N GLY A 212 -1.31 -3.22 1.78
CA GLY A 212 -2.02 -2.48 2.83
C GLY A 212 -2.72 -3.42 3.82
N THR A 213 -2.84 -3.05 5.11
CA THR A 213 -3.51 -3.89 6.12
C THR A 213 -5.04 -3.90 6.04
N GLY A 214 -5.64 -3.00 5.26
CA GLY A 214 -7.09 -2.87 5.13
C GLY A 214 -7.79 -2.13 6.27
N GLN A 215 -7.10 -1.88 7.38
CA GLN A 215 -7.67 -1.16 8.53
C GLN A 215 -8.20 0.21 8.11
N PRO A 216 -9.35 0.67 8.62
CA PRO A 216 -9.80 2.04 8.44
C PRO A 216 -8.70 3.06 8.76
N GLY A 217 -8.51 4.04 7.88
CA GLY A 217 -7.39 5.00 7.92
C GLY A 217 -6.14 4.56 7.15
N THR A 218 -6.06 3.31 6.69
CA THR A 218 -4.95 2.83 5.82
C THR A 218 -5.21 3.19 4.37
N GLY A 219 -4.16 3.43 3.60
CA GLY A 219 -4.24 3.72 2.18
C GLY A 219 -2.89 4.10 1.60
N TYR A 220 -2.75 4.06 0.29
CA TYR A 220 -1.51 4.41 -0.38
C TYR A 220 -1.75 4.91 -1.80
N GLU A 221 -0.78 5.69 -2.29
CA GLU A 221 -0.62 6.04 -3.69
C GLU A 221 0.64 5.36 -4.21
N ALA A 222 0.48 4.43 -5.14
CA ALA A 222 1.56 3.80 -5.88
C ALA A 222 1.59 4.39 -7.29
N ARG A 223 2.67 5.10 -7.62
CA ARG A 223 2.82 5.73 -8.94
C ARG A 223 4.20 5.64 -9.54
N TYR A 224 4.25 5.53 -10.87
CA TYR A 224 5.50 5.54 -11.64
C TYR A 224 6.47 4.42 -11.27
N ASN A 225 6.03 3.37 -10.57
CA ASN A 225 6.89 2.25 -10.20
C ASN A 225 7.00 1.25 -11.35
N ILE A 226 8.17 0.64 -11.49
CA ILE A 226 8.33 -0.60 -12.25
C ILE A 226 8.32 -1.74 -11.25
N ALA A 227 7.37 -2.66 -11.38
CA ALA A 227 7.33 -3.84 -10.53
C ALA A 227 7.44 -5.12 -11.35
N VAL A 228 8.50 -5.86 -11.09
CA VAL A 228 8.92 -7.04 -11.84
C VAL A 228 8.69 -8.28 -11.00
N ARG A 229 7.84 -9.18 -11.49
CA ARG A 229 7.59 -10.44 -10.82
C ARG A 229 8.80 -11.35 -10.97
N GLN A 230 9.30 -11.85 -9.85
CA GLN A 230 10.35 -12.85 -9.80
C GLN A 230 9.76 -14.23 -9.53
N LYS A 231 10.55 -15.27 -9.82
CA LYS A 231 10.18 -16.63 -9.46
C LYS A 231 10.26 -16.79 -7.93
N PRO A 232 9.21 -17.29 -7.25
CA PRO A 232 9.29 -17.55 -5.82
C PRO A 232 10.28 -18.70 -5.50
N PRO A 233 10.79 -18.79 -4.25
CA PRO A 233 11.65 -19.88 -3.81
C PRO A 233 11.04 -21.25 -4.04
N LYS A 234 11.88 -22.28 -4.25
CA LYS A 234 11.42 -23.65 -4.52
C LYS A 234 10.55 -24.23 -3.43
N SER A 235 10.85 -23.92 -2.16
CA SER A 235 10.12 -24.38 -0.97
C SER A 235 8.65 -23.94 -0.93
N TRP A 236 8.30 -22.90 -1.69
CA TRP A 236 6.91 -22.51 -1.87
C TRP A 236 6.19 -23.53 -2.79
N GLY A 237 6.86 -24.09 -3.78
CA GLY A 237 6.23 -24.96 -4.77
C GLY A 237 5.35 -24.18 -5.75
N GLU A 238 4.62 -24.88 -6.61
CA GLU A 238 4.00 -24.30 -7.81
C GLU A 238 2.64 -23.62 -7.58
N ARG A 239 2.01 -23.77 -6.40
CA ARG A 239 0.58 -23.47 -6.18
C ARG A 239 0.26 -22.11 -5.54
N HIS A 240 1.16 -21.13 -5.58
CA HIS A 240 0.93 -19.88 -4.86
C HIS A 240 0.02 -18.90 -5.59
N ARG A 241 -1.12 -18.59 -4.95
CA ARG A 241 -2.03 -17.50 -5.35
C ARG A 241 -1.46 -16.16 -4.85
N THR A 242 -0.38 -15.72 -5.49
CA THR A 242 0.23 -14.40 -5.24
C THR A 242 -0.39 -13.33 -6.16
N HIS A 243 -0.21 -12.06 -5.81
CA HIS A 243 -0.63 -10.90 -6.59
C HIS A 243 0.22 -9.67 -6.25
N GLY A 244 0.35 -8.73 -7.18
CA GLY A 244 1.23 -7.55 -7.05
C GLY A 244 0.74 -6.51 -6.04
N TRP A 245 -0.02 -5.52 -6.52
CA TRP A 245 -0.61 -4.48 -5.68
C TRP A 245 -1.73 -5.04 -4.81
N ASP A 246 -1.56 -5.05 -3.49
CA ASP A 246 -2.57 -5.57 -2.58
C ASP A 246 -3.13 -4.50 -1.65
N MET A 247 -4.42 -4.63 -1.36
CA MET A 247 -5.03 -4.06 -0.18
C MET A 247 -5.79 -5.20 0.50
N HIS A 248 -5.27 -5.64 1.65
CA HIS A 248 -5.92 -6.68 2.44
C HIS A 248 -7.30 -6.22 2.88
N GLU A 249 -8.13 -7.21 3.18
CA GLU A 249 -9.25 -7.02 4.07
C GLU A 249 -8.80 -6.66 5.49
N PHE A 250 -9.55 -5.75 6.13
CA PHE A 250 -9.51 -5.60 7.57
C PHE A 250 -10.21 -6.80 8.22
N ARG A 251 -9.40 -7.64 8.86
CA ARG A 251 -9.90 -8.74 9.69
C ARG A 251 -10.03 -8.24 11.14
N SER A 252 -11.14 -7.58 11.48
CA SER A 252 -11.37 -7.18 12.86
C SER A 252 -11.68 -8.40 13.73
N ALA A 253 -11.15 -8.43 14.96
CA ALA A 253 -11.36 -9.53 15.90
C ALA A 253 -12.82 -9.62 16.42
N PHE A 254 -13.61 -8.56 16.22
CA PHE A 254 -15.00 -8.45 16.66
C PHE A 254 -16.00 -9.01 15.63
N LEU A 255 -15.60 -9.14 14.35
CA LEU A 255 -16.45 -9.67 13.30
C LEU A 255 -16.28 -11.19 13.23
N ALA A 256 -17.05 -11.91 14.06
CA ALA A 256 -17.28 -13.35 13.89
C ALA A 256 -18.04 -13.67 12.58
N THR A 257 -18.52 -12.65 11.86
CA THR A 257 -19.32 -12.78 10.64
C THR A 257 -18.42 -12.66 9.40
N PRO A 258 -18.37 -13.67 8.52
CA PRO A 258 -17.40 -13.75 7.42
C PRO A 258 -17.68 -12.82 6.23
N ARG A 259 -18.59 -11.83 6.34
CA ARG A 259 -19.27 -11.33 5.13
C ARG A 259 -18.90 -9.96 4.61
N ARG A 260 -18.21 -9.08 5.35
CA ARG A 260 -17.84 -7.75 4.80
C ARG A 260 -16.50 -7.26 5.31
N LEU A 261 -15.61 -7.14 4.34
CA LEU A 261 -14.20 -6.87 4.52
C LEU A 261 -13.98 -5.42 4.13
N LEU A 262 -13.62 -4.54 5.07
CA LEU A 262 -13.15 -3.20 4.72
C LEU A 262 -11.77 -3.30 4.07
N ALA A 263 -11.44 -2.42 3.14
CA ALA A 263 -10.14 -2.42 2.45
C ALA A 263 -9.51 -1.04 2.49
N GLY A 264 -9.27 -0.52 3.70
CA GLY A 264 -8.73 0.81 3.94
C GLY A 264 -9.69 1.90 3.50
N ASP A 265 -9.16 3.09 3.18
CA ASP A 265 -9.99 4.22 2.75
C ASP A 265 -9.73 4.55 1.29
N ARG A 266 -8.52 5.03 1.00
CA ARG A 266 -8.15 5.55 -0.31
C ARG A 266 -6.92 4.82 -0.84
N ILE A 267 -7.07 4.25 -2.03
CA ILE A 267 -6.00 3.54 -2.75
C ILE A 267 -5.88 4.17 -4.13
N LEU A 268 -4.69 4.57 -4.53
CA LEU A 268 -4.41 5.02 -5.89
C LEU A 268 -3.26 4.18 -6.44
N ILE A 269 -3.50 3.52 -7.57
CA ILE A 269 -2.49 2.76 -8.29
C ILE A 269 -2.50 3.27 -9.71
N HIS A 270 -1.51 4.10 -10.08
CA HIS A 270 -1.50 4.67 -11.41
C HIS A 270 -0.14 4.87 -12.04
N HIS A 271 -0.10 4.82 -13.37
CA HIS A 271 1.14 5.03 -14.13
C HIS A 271 2.26 4.09 -13.68
N ASN A 272 1.94 2.89 -13.20
CA ASN A 272 2.94 1.87 -12.91
C ASN A 272 3.09 0.94 -14.11
N THR A 273 4.28 0.38 -14.30
CA THR A 273 4.51 -0.72 -15.23
C THR A 273 4.62 -2.02 -14.44
N MET A 274 3.67 -2.93 -14.64
CA MET A 274 3.71 -4.28 -14.07
C MET A 274 4.23 -5.27 -15.09
N GLN A 275 5.41 -5.81 -14.79
CA GLN A 275 6.01 -6.90 -15.55
C GLN A 275 5.73 -8.21 -14.82
N ASN A 276 4.58 -8.78 -15.10
CA ASN A 276 4.11 -10.03 -14.51
C ASN A 276 3.95 -11.08 -15.61
N THR A 277 4.86 -12.05 -15.63
CA THR A 277 4.92 -13.13 -16.62
C THR A 277 4.38 -14.47 -16.08
N GLY A 278 3.74 -14.46 -14.92
CA GLY A 278 3.20 -15.66 -14.26
C GLY A 278 1.67 -15.64 -14.11
N PRO A 279 1.08 -16.69 -13.51
CA PRO A 279 -0.37 -16.77 -13.29
C PRO A 279 -0.89 -15.88 -12.15
N ALA A 280 -0.02 -15.06 -11.56
CA ALA A 280 -0.37 -14.14 -10.49
C ALA A 280 -1.23 -13.00 -11.04
N ARG A 281 -2.05 -12.37 -10.21
CA ARG A 281 -2.74 -11.13 -10.58
C ARG A 281 -1.84 -9.94 -10.38
N SER A 282 -1.93 -8.91 -11.21
CA SER A 282 -1.18 -7.68 -10.99
C SER A 282 -1.68 -6.85 -9.82
N GLY A 283 -2.96 -6.97 -9.45
CA GLY A 283 -3.52 -6.33 -8.27
C GLY A 283 -4.76 -7.01 -7.70
N LEU A 284 -4.97 -6.84 -6.41
CA LEU A 284 -6.12 -7.36 -5.67
C LEU A 284 -6.57 -6.35 -4.62
N ILE A 285 -7.85 -6.00 -4.62
CA ILE A 285 -8.49 -5.23 -3.54
C ILE A 285 -9.42 -6.21 -2.80
N ARG A 286 -9.12 -6.51 -1.55
CA ARG A 286 -9.68 -7.68 -0.87
C ARG A 286 -10.90 -7.35 0.00
N GLY A 287 -11.56 -6.24 -0.29
CA GLY A 287 -12.73 -5.75 0.42
C GLY A 287 -13.27 -4.48 -0.22
N VAL A 288 -14.11 -3.74 0.50
CA VAL A 288 -14.68 -2.46 0.08
C VAL A 288 -13.89 -1.33 0.75
N PRO A 289 -13.15 -0.50 -0.01
CA PRO A 289 -12.55 0.72 0.52
C PRO A 289 -13.63 1.64 1.09
N ARG A 290 -13.37 2.33 2.20
CA ARG A 290 -14.35 3.26 2.79
C ARG A 290 -14.63 4.47 1.90
N ASP A 291 -13.61 4.91 1.18
CA ASP A 291 -13.71 6.01 0.22
C ASP A 291 -13.64 5.49 -1.22
N LEU A 292 -12.43 5.21 -1.73
CA LEU A 292 -12.26 4.81 -3.13
C LEU A 292 -10.87 4.19 -3.39
N ALA A 293 -10.85 3.04 -4.05
CA ALA A 293 -9.67 2.57 -4.77
C ALA A 293 -9.76 2.95 -6.25
N GLN A 294 -8.69 3.55 -6.79
CA GLN A 294 -8.58 3.88 -8.20
C GLN A 294 -7.35 3.19 -8.80
N VAL A 295 -7.56 2.51 -9.92
CA VAL A 295 -6.50 1.87 -10.71
C VAL A 295 -6.57 2.36 -12.14
N TYR A 296 -5.62 3.20 -12.56
CA TYR A 296 -5.67 3.85 -13.86
C TYR A 296 -4.32 4.17 -14.48
N ASN A 297 -4.27 4.28 -15.81
CA ASN A 297 -3.05 4.62 -16.56
C ASN A 297 -1.86 3.69 -16.29
N ASN A 298 -2.09 2.49 -15.76
CA ASN A 298 -1.03 1.49 -15.60
C ASN A 298 -0.83 0.73 -16.91
N TRP A 299 0.38 0.20 -17.09
CA TRP A 299 0.67 -0.80 -18.09
C TRP A 299 0.88 -2.16 -17.42
N PHE A 300 0.00 -3.10 -17.73
CA PHE A 300 0.11 -4.50 -17.31
C PHE A 300 0.68 -5.32 -18.48
N SER A 301 1.77 -6.03 -18.27
CA SER A 301 2.40 -6.85 -19.33
C SER A 301 1.52 -8.04 -19.75
N GLU A 302 0.60 -8.46 -18.90
CA GLU A 302 -0.39 -9.49 -19.19
C GLU A 302 -1.37 -9.01 -20.25
N SER A 303 -1.63 -9.83 -21.26
CA SER A 303 -2.61 -9.51 -22.30
C SER A 303 -4.06 -9.73 -21.87
N ASP A 304 -4.31 -10.54 -20.84
CA ASP A 304 -5.64 -10.78 -20.27
C ASP A 304 -5.95 -9.74 -19.18
N PRO A 305 -6.90 -8.81 -19.41
CA PRO A 305 -7.29 -7.83 -18.41
C PRO A 305 -7.85 -8.46 -17.13
N GLY A 306 -8.41 -9.67 -17.22
CA GLY A 306 -8.87 -10.45 -16.09
C GLY A 306 -7.75 -10.84 -15.13
N LEU A 307 -6.48 -10.78 -15.53
CA LEU A 307 -5.31 -10.95 -14.65
C LEU A 307 -4.75 -9.63 -14.11
N GLY A 308 -5.26 -8.49 -14.57
CA GLY A 308 -4.87 -7.16 -14.13
C GLY A 308 -5.23 -6.91 -12.67
N VAL A 309 -6.38 -6.28 -12.44
CA VAL A 309 -6.89 -5.97 -11.10
C VAL A 309 -8.18 -6.71 -10.85
N ARG A 310 -8.30 -7.26 -9.64
CA ARG A 310 -9.54 -7.86 -9.15
C ARG A 310 -10.01 -7.27 -7.83
N GLN A 311 -11.32 -7.13 -7.64
CA GLN A 311 -11.94 -6.96 -6.32
C GLN A 311 -12.52 -8.28 -5.80
N VAL A 312 -12.28 -8.60 -4.53
CA VAL A 312 -12.93 -9.72 -3.85
C VAL A 312 -14.31 -9.29 -3.35
N GLU A 313 -15.30 -10.18 -3.44
CA GLU A 313 -16.64 -9.91 -2.91
C GLU A 313 -16.63 -9.64 -1.40
N PRO A 314 -17.46 -8.70 -0.89
CA PRO A 314 -18.40 -7.87 -1.65
C PRO A 314 -17.70 -6.76 -2.46
N LYS A 315 -18.23 -6.46 -3.65
CA LYS A 315 -17.73 -5.35 -4.48
C LYS A 315 -18.31 -3.99 -4.09
N GLY A 316 -17.52 -2.94 -4.27
CA GLY A 316 -17.90 -1.56 -3.99
C GLY A 316 -16.69 -0.63 -3.92
N ASN A 317 -16.84 0.64 -4.25
CA ASN A 317 -15.82 1.68 -4.07
C ASN A 317 -14.48 1.36 -4.78
N VAL A 318 -14.53 0.73 -5.95
CA VAL A 318 -13.36 0.46 -6.79
C VAL A 318 -13.62 0.99 -8.19
N TRP A 319 -12.69 1.78 -8.73
CA TRP A 319 -12.66 2.20 -10.13
C TRP A 319 -11.40 1.66 -10.80
N VAL A 320 -11.58 0.85 -11.84
CA VAL A 320 -10.50 0.36 -12.70
C VAL A 320 -10.74 0.91 -14.10
N TYR A 321 -9.91 1.83 -14.57
CA TYR A 321 -10.19 2.52 -15.82
C TYR A 321 -8.93 2.95 -16.53
N ASN A 322 -9.02 3.15 -17.84
CA ASN A 322 -7.92 3.65 -18.65
C ASN A 322 -6.58 2.95 -18.39
N ASN A 323 -6.55 1.61 -18.33
CA ASN A 323 -5.30 0.85 -18.22
C ASN A 323 -4.98 0.18 -19.56
N VAL A 324 -3.71 -0.11 -19.82
CA VAL A 324 -3.27 -0.80 -21.03
C VAL A 324 -2.68 -2.16 -20.70
N TYR A 325 -2.92 -3.14 -21.58
CA TYR A 325 -2.62 -4.55 -21.37
C TYR A 325 -1.83 -5.14 -22.53
N GLY A 326 -0.91 -6.05 -22.20
CA GLY A 326 -0.07 -6.74 -23.17
C GLY A 326 1.03 -5.84 -23.77
N PRO A 327 1.93 -6.43 -24.58
CA PRO A 327 2.97 -5.68 -25.27
C PRO A 327 2.42 -4.69 -26.30
N GLU A 328 1.21 -4.91 -26.83
CA GLU A 328 0.54 -3.98 -27.74
C GLU A 328 -0.12 -2.80 -27.03
N MET A 329 -0.07 -2.75 -25.68
CA MET A 329 -0.70 -1.71 -24.86
C MET A 329 -2.18 -1.51 -25.19
N LYS A 330 -2.93 -2.60 -25.31
CA LYS A 330 -4.37 -2.55 -25.61
C LYS A 330 -5.10 -1.88 -24.45
N GLN A 331 -5.75 -0.75 -24.73
CA GLN A 331 -6.50 0.01 -23.74
C GLN A 331 -7.79 -0.69 -23.33
N VAL A 332 -8.06 -0.71 -22.02
CA VAL A 332 -9.34 -1.04 -21.42
C VAL A 332 -9.86 0.23 -20.74
N PRO A 333 -10.86 0.92 -21.33
CA PRO A 333 -11.34 2.20 -20.81
C PRO A 333 -12.06 2.06 -19.47
N ILE A 334 -12.85 1.00 -19.27
CA ILE A 334 -13.50 0.68 -17.99
C ILE A 334 -13.35 -0.83 -17.72
N GLY A 335 -12.72 -1.19 -16.61
CA GLY A 335 -12.56 -2.55 -16.13
C GLY A 335 -13.81 -3.08 -15.42
N GLU A 336 -13.93 -4.41 -15.39
CA GLU A 336 -15.11 -5.13 -14.89
C GLU A 336 -15.42 -4.88 -13.41
N ASP A 337 -14.39 -4.67 -12.57
CA ASP A 337 -14.56 -4.40 -11.14
C ASP A 337 -14.87 -2.93 -10.82
N THR A 338 -15.06 -2.10 -11.84
CA THR A 338 -15.52 -0.72 -11.63
C THR A 338 -16.94 -0.72 -11.11
N THR A 339 -17.13 -0.18 -9.91
CA THR A 339 -18.42 -0.01 -9.24
C THR A 339 -18.69 1.46 -8.91
N ALA A 340 -19.92 1.78 -8.49
CA ALA A 340 -20.19 3.08 -7.91
C ALA A 340 -19.40 3.27 -6.60
N ARG A 341 -18.99 4.52 -6.35
CA ARG A 341 -18.46 4.97 -5.06
C ARG A 341 -19.63 5.36 -4.16
N ILE A 342 -19.62 4.81 -2.96
CA ILE A 342 -20.55 5.02 -1.86
C ILE A 342 -19.73 5.47 -0.65
N LEU A 343 -19.70 6.77 -0.39
CA LEU A 343 -19.09 7.32 0.83
C LEU A 343 -20.17 7.38 1.92
N LEU A 344 -20.22 6.34 2.76
CA LEU A 344 -21.16 6.26 3.87
C LEU A 344 -20.58 7.00 5.09
N LYS A 345 -21.15 8.16 5.41
CA LYS A 345 -20.69 9.06 6.48
C LYS A 345 -21.38 8.78 7.81
N ARG A 346 -22.65 8.37 7.77
CA ARG A 346 -23.43 8.08 8.97
C ARG A 346 -24.35 6.87 8.77
N PRO A 347 -24.18 5.82 9.59
CA PRO A 347 -23.03 5.55 10.46
C PRO A 347 -21.78 5.22 9.63
N GLU A 348 -20.59 5.63 10.09
CA GLU A 348 -19.34 5.38 9.37
C GLU A 348 -18.90 3.90 9.47
N PRO A 349 -18.36 3.28 8.40
CA PRO A 349 -17.79 1.95 8.46
C PRO A 349 -16.45 1.94 9.20
N THR A 350 -16.45 1.66 10.51
CA THR A 350 -15.21 1.63 11.32
C THR A 350 -14.62 0.22 11.47
N GLY A 351 -15.30 -0.80 10.97
CA GLY A 351 -14.95 -2.22 11.20
C GLY A 351 -15.35 -2.73 12.59
N GLU A 352 -15.93 -1.87 13.42
CA GLU A 352 -16.59 -2.20 14.68
C GLU A 352 -18.09 -1.90 14.57
N PRO A 353 -18.96 -2.61 15.33
CA PRO A 353 -20.39 -2.30 15.35
C PRO A 353 -20.67 -0.88 15.85
N ALA A 354 -21.38 -0.09 15.06
CA ALA A 354 -21.86 1.22 15.48
C ALA A 354 -23.00 1.04 16.50
N ARG A 355 -22.79 1.47 17.74
CA ARG A 355 -23.84 1.45 18.77
C ARG A 355 -24.87 2.53 18.48
N VAL A 356 -26.14 2.13 18.38
CA VAL A 356 -27.23 3.02 17.97
C VAL A 356 -28.49 2.75 18.79
N SER A 357 -29.26 3.81 19.04
CA SER A 357 -30.58 3.76 19.68
C SER A 357 -31.45 4.93 19.21
N GLY A 358 -32.78 4.75 19.22
CA GLY A 358 -33.73 5.75 18.74
C GLY A 358 -33.68 5.99 17.23
N LYS A 359 -33.61 7.25 16.81
CA LYS A 359 -33.62 7.62 15.38
C LYS A 359 -32.20 7.80 14.85
N LEU A 360 -31.86 7.03 13.83
CA LEU A 360 -30.61 7.13 13.09
C LEU A 360 -30.89 7.67 11.68
N ALA A 361 -30.51 8.92 11.44
CA ALA A 361 -30.51 9.48 10.11
C ALA A 361 -29.30 8.97 9.31
N LEU A 362 -29.54 8.53 8.08
CA LEU A 362 -28.49 8.06 7.18
C LEU A 362 -27.91 9.23 6.39
N ASP A 363 -26.59 9.22 6.21
CA ASP A 363 -25.87 10.20 5.39
C ASP A 363 -24.83 9.47 4.54
N PHE A 364 -25.01 9.49 3.21
CA PHE A 364 -24.07 8.91 2.26
C PHE A 364 -24.06 9.66 0.93
N GLU A 365 -22.90 9.69 0.30
CA GLU A 365 -22.72 10.22 -1.05
C GLU A 365 -22.56 9.08 -2.06
N VAL A 366 -23.12 9.27 -3.25
CA VAL A 366 -22.94 8.37 -4.39
C VAL A 366 -22.27 9.11 -5.53
N SER A 367 -21.28 8.47 -6.14
CA SER A 367 -20.64 8.94 -7.38
C SER A 367 -20.28 7.75 -8.26
N VAL A 368 -20.21 7.96 -9.56
CA VAL A 368 -19.82 6.95 -10.55
C VAL A 368 -18.68 7.48 -11.40
N LEU A 369 -17.89 6.58 -11.97
CA LEU A 369 -16.83 6.95 -12.91
C LEU A 369 -17.41 7.76 -14.09
N GLU A 370 -16.63 8.71 -14.62
CA GLU A 370 -17.02 9.48 -15.80
C GLU A 370 -17.48 8.57 -16.95
N GLY A 371 -18.59 8.93 -17.59
CA GLY A 371 -19.24 8.11 -18.63
C GLY A 371 -20.27 7.09 -18.11
N LEU A 372 -20.33 6.85 -16.80
CA LEU A 372 -21.37 6.04 -16.17
C LEU A 372 -22.47 6.90 -15.56
N GLN A 373 -23.62 6.27 -15.29
CA GLN A 373 -24.77 6.91 -14.65
C GLN A 373 -25.32 6.00 -13.55
N VAL A 374 -25.79 6.61 -12.46
CA VAL A 374 -26.55 5.89 -11.42
C VAL A 374 -27.88 5.48 -12.02
N LYS A 375 -28.22 4.19 -11.88
CA LYS A 375 -29.50 3.63 -12.31
C LYS A 375 -30.42 3.35 -11.13
N ARG A 376 -29.86 2.84 -10.02
CA ARG A 376 -30.64 2.56 -8.81
C ARG A 376 -29.76 2.69 -7.57
N VAL A 377 -30.33 3.25 -6.51
CA VAL A 377 -29.77 3.29 -5.16
C VAL A 377 -30.76 2.58 -4.25
N THR A 378 -30.27 1.68 -3.39
CA THR A 378 -31.06 1.03 -2.34
C THR A 378 -30.36 1.14 -1.00
N ALA A 379 -31.15 1.38 0.06
CA ALA A 379 -30.71 1.27 1.44
C ALA A 379 -31.61 0.26 2.15
N ARG A 380 -31.01 -0.67 2.91
CA ARG A 380 -31.74 -1.66 3.70
C ARG A 380 -31.05 -1.94 5.03
N VAL A 381 -31.82 -2.28 6.05
CA VAL A 381 -31.31 -2.88 7.29
C VAL A 381 -31.78 -4.32 7.34
N ASP A 382 -30.84 -5.27 7.39
CA ASP A 382 -31.10 -6.69 7.13
C ASP A 382 -31.92 -6.85 5.84
N ASP A 383 -33.10 -7.46 5.90
CA ASP A 383 -33.99 -7.66 4.75
C ASP A 383 -35.02 -6.54 4.58
N ARG A 384 -35.04 -5.53 5.47
CA ARG A 384 -35.99 -4.41 5.42
C ARG A 384 -35.47 -3.29 4.54
N GLU A 385 -36.19 -2.98 3.46
CA GLU A 385 -35.93 -1.80 2.62
C GLU A 385 -36.24 -0.51 3.41
N LEU A 386 -35.28 0.42 3.41
CA LEU A 386 -35.40 1.76 3.97
C LEU A 386 -35.56 2.81 2.86
N TYR A 387 -34.97 2.55 1.70
CA TYR A 387 -35.00 3.46 0.55
C TYR A 387 -34.73 2.71 -0.75
N ALA A 388 -35.42 3.14 -1.82
CA ALA A 388 -35.11 2.79 -3.19
C ALA A 388 -35.40 3.97 -4.12
N GLY A 389 -34.45 4.34 -4.98
CA GLY A 389 -34.63 5.45 -5.92
C GLY A 389 -33.54 5.51 -6.99
N GLU A 390 -33.65 6.45 -7.93
CA GLU A 390 -32.68 6.65 -9.03
C GLU A 390 -31.54 7.61 -8.65
N ARG A 391 -31.56 8.16 -7.43
CA ARG A 391 -30.54 9.06 -6.90
C ARG A 391 -30.25 8.73 -5.43
N ALA A 392 -29.10 9.21 -4.94
CA ALA A 392 -28.87 9.21 -3.49
C ALA A 392 -29.90 10.13 -2.80
N PRO A 393 -30.45 9.71 -1.64
CA PRO A 393 -31.27 10.57 -0.81
C PRO A 393 -30.44 11.75 -0.30
N GLY A 394 -31.09 12.86 0.00
CA GLY A 394 -30.45 13.97 0.71
C GLY A 394 -30.08 13.58 2.15
N PRO A 395 -29.21 14.37 2.82
CA PRO A 395 -28.94 14.18 4.24
C PRO A 395 -30.24 14.14 5.04
N ASP A 396 -30.36 13.17 5.94
CA ASP A 396 -31.51 12.98 6.83
C ASP A 396 -32.86 12.64 6.14
N GLU A 397 -32.90 12.45 4.81
CA GLU A 397 -34.12 12.04 4.09
C GLU A 397 -34.51 10.59 4.41
N VAL A 398 -33.54 9.75 4.76
CA VAL A 398 -33.77 8.37 5.20
C VAL A 398 -33.41 8.26 6.68
N VAL A 399 -34.41 7.93 7.50
CA VAL A 399 -34.26 7.76 8.95
C VAL A 399 -34.67 6.36 9.34
N LEU A 400 -33.74 5.63 9.96
CA LEU A 400 -34.00 4.35 10.62
C LEU A 400 -34.45 4.60 12.05
N ASP A 401 -35.65 4.15 12.42
CA ASP A 401 -36.07 4.07 13.82
C ASP A 401 -35.62 2.72 14.39
N THR A 402 -34.53 2.69 15.16
CA THR A 402 -33.97 1.45 15.69
C THR A 402 -34.89 0.78 16.71
N ARG A 403 -35.87 1.49 17.26
CA ARG A 403 -36.88 0.93 18.18
C ARG A 403 -37.82 -0.06 17.49
N GLU A 404 -37.81 -0.07 16.15
CA GLU A 404 -38.51 -1.06 15.33
C GLU A 404 -37.65 -2.30 15.05
N LEU A 405 -36.41 -2.33 15.54
CA LEU A 405 -35.50 -3.47 15.47
C LEU A 405 -35.38 -4.13 16.85
N ALA A 406 -35.02 -5.42 16.85
CA ALA A 406 -34.65 -6.10 18.08
C ALA A 406 -33.33 -5.54 18.63
N ASN A 407 -33.11 -5.65 19.95
CA ASN A 407 -31.78 -5.38 20.49
C ASN A 407 -30.81 -6.48 20.00
N GLY A 408 -29.64 -6.10 19.51
CA GLY A 408 -28.69 -7.04 18.89
C GLY A 408 -27.92 -6.46 17.71
N ILE A 409 -27.38 -7.35 16.88
CA ILE A 409 -26.58 -7.00 15.71
C ILE A 409 -27.43 -6.97 14.45
N HIS A 410 -27.38 -5.86 13.72
CA HIS A 410 -28.06 -5.65 12.44
C HIS A 410 -27.05 -5.18 11.39
N GLU A 411 -27.34 -5.41 10.12
CA GLU A 411 -26.48 -4.98 9.02
C GLU A 411 -27.18 -3.91 8.18
N LEU A 412 -26.61 -2.70 8.12
CA LEU A 412 -27.04 -1.65 7.22
C LEU A 412 -26.29 -1.79 5.89
N PHE A 413 -27.02 -1.81 4.78
CA PHE A 413 -26.47 -1.95 3.45
C PHE A 413 -26.92 -0.81 2.56
N ILE A 414 -25.96 -0.22 1.85
CA ILE A 414 -26.20 0.69 0.74
C ILE A 414 -25.69 0.02 -0.52
N ALA A 415 -26.52 -0.11 -1.54
CA ALA A 415 -26.13 -0.63 -2.84
C ALA A 415 -26.50 0.35 -3.95
N VAL A 416 -25.63 0.42 -4.96
CA VAL A 416 -25.80 1.29 -6.12
C VAL A 416 -25.53 0.49 -7.38
N GLU A 417 -26.53 0.43 -8.26
CA GLU A 417 -26.45 -0.13 -9.61
C GLU A 417 -26.23 1.00 -10.61
N ASP A 418 -25.27 0.81 -11.52
CA ASP A 418 -25.03 1.73 -12.64
C ASP A 418 -25.82 1.35 -13.91
N ASN A 419 -25.71 2.17 -14.95
CA ASN A 419 -26.37 1.95 -16.24
C ASN A 419 -25.89 0.69 -17.00
N ARG A 420 -24.84 0.00 -16.54
CA ARG A 420 -24.38 -1.30 -17.08
C ARG A 420 -25.01 -2.48 -16.33
N GLY A 421 -25.72 -2.22 -15.22
CA GLY A 421 -26.23 -3.26 -14.32
C GLY A 421 -25.18 -3.76 -13.32
N VAL A 422 -24.03 -3.09 -13.19
CA VAL A 422 -23.00 -3.44 -12.20
C VAL A 422 -23.38 -2.81 -10.87
N THR A 423 -23.45 -3.64 -9.82
CA THR A 423 -23.78 -3.19 -8.46
C THR A 423 -22.55 -3.16 -7.57
N GLY A 424 -22.29 -2.01 -6.95
CA GLY A 424 -21.39 -1.88 -5.80
C GLY A 424 -22.18 -1.70 -4.52
N ALA A 425 -21.64 -2.15 -3.40
CA ALA A 425 -22.26 -1.99 -2.09
C ALA A 425 -21.26 -1.62 -1.00
N GLN A 426 -21.74 -0.87 -0.02
CA GLN A 426 -21.06 -0.57 1.24
C GLN A 426 -21.97 -0.97 2.39
N ALA A 427 -21.40 -1.34 3.54
CA ALA A 427 -22.20 -1.73 4.69
C ALA A 427 -21.55 -1.40 6.02
N VAL A 428 -22.39 -1.35 7.05
CA VAL A 428 -22.00 -1.11 8.44
C VAL A 428 -22.78 -2.04 9.34
N THR A 429 -22.10 -2.60 10.33
CA THR A 429 -22.73 -3.36 11.39
C THR A 429 -23.25 -2.40 12.45
N LEU A 430 -24.52 -2.55 12.84
CA LEU A 430 -25.17 -1.79 13.89
C LEU A 430 -25.32 -2.68 15.13
N ALA A 431 -25.02 -2.14 16.30
CA ALA A 431 -25.37 -2.73 17.59
C ALA A 431 -26.53 -1.92 18.19
N VAL A 432 -27.73 -2.47 18.13
CA VAL A 432 -28.96 -1.83 18.60
C VAL A 432 -29.15 -2.11 20.09
N GLU A 433 -29.24 -1.04 20.88
CA GLU A 433 -29.46 -1.06 22.34
C GLU A 433 -30.59 -0.06 22.67
N ASN A 434 -31.85 -0.44 22.44
CA ASN A 434 -33.02 0.39 22.76
C ASN A 434 -33.47 0.28 24.22
#